data_AF-A0A951CK06-F1
#
_entry.id   AF-A0A951CK06-F1
#
_cell.length_a   1.000
_cell.length_b   1.000
_cell.length_c   1.000
_cell.angle_alpha   90.00
_cell.angle_beta   90.00
_cell.angle_gamma   90.00
#
_symmetry.space_group_name_H-M   'P 1'
#
loop_
_entity.id
_entity.type
_entity.pdbx_description
1 polymer ?
#
loop_
_entity_poly.entity_id
_entity_poly.type
_entity_poly.pdbx_seq_one_letter_code
_entity_poly.pdbx_strand_id
1 'polypeptide(L)'
;MTYPQPPVVATILEYGIPLQFDNSNAANNQFLHSIHHIWTPDIRILNHDGYEFYRFDGFLPPPEFMARALCGYAMSYLRLKRFDRAEAIYVDVLKRFSTTYAAPEAQYYLGVA
;
A
#
# COMPACT_ATOMS: atom_id res chain seq x y z
N MET A 1 -12.05 8.34 -7.55
CA MET A 1 -10.69 8.14 -7.00
C MET A 1 -10.71 8.33 -5.50
N THR A 2 -10.16 7.38 -4.73
CA THR A 2 -10.16 7.40 -3.26
C THR A 2 -9.04 8.27 -2.67
N TYR A 3 -7.96 8.42 -3.43
CA TYR A 3 -6.75 9.13 -3.06
C TYR A 3 -6.94 10.58 -2.55
N PRO A 4 -7.77 11.47 -3.15
CA PRO A 4 -7.84 12.86 -2.68
C PRO A 4 -8.59 13.03 -1.33
N GLN A 5 -9.06 11.95 -0.71
CA GLN A 5 -9.76 12.05 0.57
C GLN A 5 -8.75 12.30 1.71
N PRO A 6 -8.98 13.31 2.58
CA PRO A 6 -8.03 13.68 3.63
C PRO A 6 -7.48 12.53 4.50
N PRO A 7 -8.28 11.56 4.99
CA PRO A 7 -7.73 10.48 5.81
C PRO A 7 -6.81 9.53 5.02
N VAL A 8 -7.05 9.36 3.72
CA VAL A 8 -6.22 8.53 2.84
C VAL A 8 -4.88 9.21 2.59
N VAL A 9 -4.90 10.51 2.27
CA VAL A 9 -3.69 11.30 2.09
C VAL A 9 -2.82 11.29 3.36
N ALA A 10 -3.43 11.52 4.52
CA ALA A 10 -2.72 11.50 5.80
C ALA A 10 -2.03 10.15 6.05
N THR A 11 -2.76 9.04 5.83
CA THR A 11 -2.19 7.68 5.98
C THR A 11 -1.02 7.44 5.04
N ILE A 12 -1.08 7.90 3.79
CA ILE A 12 0.01 7.69 2.83
C ILE A 12 1.24 8.51 3.21
N LEU A 13 1.06 9.78 3.57
CA LEU A 13 2.16 10.68 3.93
C LEU A 13 2.83 10.32 5.26
N GLU A 14 2.14 9.61 6.15
CA GLU A 14 2.72 9.12 7.41
C GLU A 14 3.82 8.08 7.18
N TYR A 15 3.68 7.23 6.16
CA TYR A 15 4.56 6.07 5.94
C TYR A 15 5.39 6.12 4.64
N GLY A 16 5.04 7.00 3.69
CA GLY A 16 5.65 6.99 2.37
C GLY A 16 5.60 8.33 1.64
N ILE A 17 6.18 8.33 0.44
CA ILE A 17 6.17 9.46 -0.49
C ILE A 17 5.27 9.06 -1.67
N PRO A 18 4.10 9.70 -1.84
CA PRO A 18 3.21 9.35 -2.93
C PRO A 18 3.77 9.80 -4.27
N LEU A 19 3.73 8.91 -5.26
CA LEU A 19 4.00 9.21 -6.66
C LEU A 19 2.78 8.79 -7.48
N GLN A 20 2.28 9.69 -8.32
CA GLN A 20 1.15 9.44 -9.20
C GLN A 20 1.59 9.54 -10.66
N PHE A 21 1.30 8.50 -11.42
CA PHE A 21 1.52 8.46 -12.86
C PHE A 21 0.17 8.42 -13.57
N ASP A 22 -0.04 9.39 -14.46
CA ASP A 22 -1.18 9.41 -15.36
C ASP A 22 -0.88 8.50 -16.55
N ASN A 23 -1.65 7.43 -16.70
CA ASN A 23 -1.49 6.46 -17.79
C ASN A 23 -2.05 6.95 -19.13
N SER A 24 -2.72 8.10 -19.16
CA SER A 24 -3.11 8.76 -20.41
C SER A 24 -2.01 9.68 -20.96
N ASN A 25 -1.00 10.02 -20.14
CA ASN A 25 0.12 10.85 -20.56
C ASN A 25 1.24 10.00 -21.17
N ALA A 26 1.46 10.14 -22.48
CA ALA A 26 2.46 9.37 -23.22
C ALA A 26 3.89 9.53 -22.70
N ALA A 27 4.22 10.63 -22.01
CA ALA A 27 5.53 10.83 -21.38
C ALA A 27 5.81 9.78 -20.28
N ASN A 28 4.77 9.17 -19.70
CA ASN A 28 4.89 8.15 -18.66
C ASN A 28 5.00 6.72 -19.23
N ASN A 29 4.80 6.51 -20.54
CA ASN A 29 4.71 5.16 -21.13
C ASN A 29 5.95 4.31 -20.88
N GLN A 30 7.16 4.90 -20.97
CA GLN A 30 8.40 4.16 -20.72
C GLN A 30 8.44 3.59 -19.29
N PHE A 31 8.07 4.42 -18.31
CA PHE A 31 8.01 3.99 -16.91
C PHE A 31 6.91 2.95 -16.70
N LEU A 32 5.69 3.21 -17.19
CA LEU A 32 4.54 2.30 -17.04
C LEU A 32 4.79 0.92 -17.66
N HIS A 33 5.47 0.86 -18.80
CA HIS A 33 5.90 -0.41 -19.41
C HIS A 33 6.95 -1.12 -18.55
N SER A 34 7.92 -0.40 -17.97
CA SER A 34 8.96 -0.99 -17.13
C SER A 34 8.42 -1.69 -15.88
N ILE A 35 7.29 -1.23 -15.36
CA ILE A 35 6.60 -1.83 -14.21
C ILE A 35 5.51 -2.85 -14.62
N HIS A 36 5.39 -3.16 -15.91
CA HIS A 36 4.35 -4.05 -16.46
C HIS A 36 2.94 -3.61 -16.02
N HIS A 37 2.65 -2.31 -16.11
CA HIS A 37 1.33 -1.78 -15.81
C HIS A 37 0.30 -2.30 -16.84
N ILE A 38 -0.82 -2.84 -16.36
CA ILE A 38 -1.87 -3.47 -17.20
C ILE A 38 -3.26 -2.95 -16.86
N TRP A 39 -3.52 -2.51 -15.63
CA TRP A 39 -4.86 -2.17 -15.15
C TRP A 39 -4.87 -0.97 -14.22
N THR A 40 -5.96 -0.20 -14.16
CA THR A 40 -6.08 0.95 -13.26
C THR A 40 -7.25 0.88 -12.28
N PRO A 41 -7.11 1.45 -11.07
CA PRO A 41 -5.87 1.96 -10.49
C PRO A 41 -4.94 0.80 -10.08
N ASP A 42 -3.62 1.01 -10.25
CA ASP A 42 -2.54 0.10 -9.86
C ASP A 42 -1.76 0.78 -8.73
N ILE A 43 -1.81 0.21 -7.53
CA ILE A 43 -1.18 0.78 -6.34
C ILE A 43 -0.05 -0.11 -5.90
N ARG A 44 1.13 0.47 -5.77
CA ARG A 44 2.37 -0.24 -5.44
C ARG A 44 3.10 0.45 -4.31
N ILE A 45 3.69 -0.35 -3.44
CA ILE A 45 4.60 0.11 -2.40
C ILE A 45 5.97 -0.41 -2.75
N LEU A 46 6.84 0.54 -3.09
CA LEU A 46 8.17 0.28 -3.62
C LEU A 46 9.22 0.70 -2.59
N ASN A 47 10.35 0.01 -2.59
CA ASN A 47 11.57 0.48 -1.97
C ASN A 47 12.21 1.60 -2.79
N HIS A 48 13.21 2.28 -2.21
CA HIS A 48 13.95 3.35 -2.87
C HIS A 48 14.71 2.90 -4.14
N ASP A 49 14.97 1.61 -4.30
CA ASP A 49 15.63 1.00 -5.47
C ASP A 49 14.63 0.48 -6.52
N GLY A 50 13.32 0.68 -6.29
CA GLY A 50 12.26 0.21 -7.16
C GLY A 50 11.80 -1.23 -6.88
N TYR A 51 12.36 -1.91 -5.87
CA TYR A 51 11.87 -3.23 -5.49
C TYR A 51 10.44 -3.16 -4.98
N GLU A 52 9.53 -3.94 -5.56
CA GLU A 52 8.12 -3.98 -5.18
C GLU A 52 7.92 -4.86 -3.93
N PHE A 53 7.48 -4.24 -2.84
CA PHE A 53 7.13 -4.97 -1.62
C PHE A 53 5.67 -5.41 -1.59
N TYR A 54 4.80 -4.64 -2.23
CA TYR A 54 3.37 -4.84 -2.15
C TYR A 54 2.65 -4.22 -3.35
N ARG A 55 1.59 -4.87 -3.81
CA ARG A 55 0.74 -4.38 -4.88
C ARG A 55 -0.72 -4.75 -4.65
N PHE A 56 -1.61 -3.85 -5.03
CA PHE A 56 -3.03 -4.15 -5.19
C PHE A 56 -3.64 -3.31 -6.30
N ASP A 57 -4.61 -3.91 -7.00
CA ASP A 57 -5.31 -3.26 -8.10
C ASP A 57 -6.75 -2.94 -7.69
N GLY A 58 -7.34 -1.94 -8.35
CA GLY A 58 -8.77 -1.66 -8.29
C GLY A 58 -9.19 -0.54 -7.34
N PHE A 59 -10.40 -0.05 -7.56
CA PHE A 59 -10.98 1.00 -6.73
C PHE A 59 -11.46 0.43 -5.40
N LEU A 60 -10.98 0.99 -4.29
CA LEU A 60 -11.37 0.60 -2.93
C LEU A 60 -11.99 1.80 -2.19
N PRO A 61 -13.02 1.61 -1.37
CA PRO A 61 -13.47 2.61 -0.41
C PRO A 61 -12.33 3.05 0.54
N PRO A 62 -12.41 4.23 1.17
CA PRO A 62 -11.32 4.76 2.00
C PRO A 62 -10.82 3.83 3.11
N PRO A 63 -11.70 3.17 3.91
CA PRO A 63 -11.23 2.24 4.94
C PRO A 63 -10.47 1.04 4.36
N GLU A 64 -10.98 0.46 3.27
CA GLU A 64 -10.33 -0.66 2.57
C GLU A 64 -8.98 -0.24 1.98
N PHE A 65 -8.92 0.94 1.36
CA PHE A 65 -7.68 1.47 0.80
C PHE A 65 -6.63 1.69 1.89
N MET A 66 -7.00 2.37 2.99
CA MET A 66 -6.07 2.65 4.09
C MET A 66 -5.56 1.35 4.73
N ALA A 67 -6.45 0.38 4.98
CA ALA A 67 -6.06 -0.90 5.56
C ALA A 67 -5.09 -1.67 4.65
N ARG A 68 -5.34 -1.71 3.33
CA ARG A 68 -4.43 -2.34 2.34
C ARG A 68 -3.09 -1.60 2.22
N ALA A 69 -3.10 -0.27 2.24
CA ALA A 69 -1.87 0.53 2.22
C ALA A 69 -1.02 0.26 3.47
N LEU A 70 -1.63 0.25 4.66
CA LEU A 70 -0.95 -0.09 5.92
C LEU A 70 -0.38 -1.51 5.90
N CYS A 71 -1.13 -2.51 5.41
CA CYS A 71 -0.60 -3.87 5.25
C CYS A 71 0.65 -3.91 4.35
N GLY A 72 0.65 -3.13 3.27
CA GLY A 72 1.81 -3.06 2.39
C GLY A 72 3.01 -2.32 3.01
N TYR A 73 2.78 -1.27 3.81
CA TYR A 73 3.87 -0.63 4.59
C TYR A 73 4.41 -1.54 5.69
N ALA A 74 3.54 -2.30 6.37
CA ALA A 74 3.97 -3.31 7.33
C ALA A 74 4.79 -4.42 6.63
N MET A 75 4.36 -4.86 5.45
CA MET A 75 5.09 -5.82 4.63
C MET A 75 6.47 -5.30 4.22
N SER A 76 6.61 -4.02 3.87
CA SER A 76 7.92 -3.45 3.55
C SER A 76 8.84 -3.47 4.77
N TYR A 77 8.34 -3.12 5.96
CA TYR A 77 9.10 -3.24 7.20
C TYR A 77 9.49 -4.68 7.52
N LEU A 78 8.57 -5.63 7.35
CA LEU A 78 8.83 -7.06 7.54
C LEU A 78 9.96 -7.55 6.61
N ARG A 79 9.89 -7.20 5.33
CA ARG A 79 10.92 -7.54 4.32
C ARG A 79 12.29 -6.91 4.64
N LEU A 80 12.28 -5.73 5.26
CA LEU A 80 13.47 -5.04 5.76
C LEU A 80 13.91 -5.50 7.16
N LYS A 81 13.31 -6.57 7.71
CA LYS A 81 13.59 -7.13 9.05
C LYS A 81 13.38 -6.14 10.21
N ARG A 82 12.48 -5.17 10.02
CA ARG A 82 12.02 -4.21 11.06
C ARG A 82 10.72 -4.71 11.68
N PHE A 83 10.84 -5.83 12.38
CA PHE A 83 9.72 -6.60 12.92
C PHE A 83 8.84 -5.80 13.88
N ASP A 84 9.46 -5.02 14.76
CA ASP A 84 8.81 -4.11 15.71
C ASP A 84 7.84 -3.14 15.02
N ARG A 85 8.25 -2.56 13.88
CA ARG A 85 7.41 -1.64 13.12
C ARG A 85 6.32 -2.35 12.34
N ALA A 86 6.63 -3.52 11.77
CA ALA A 86 5.65 -4.33 11.06
C ALA A 86 4.53 -4.76 12.01
N GLU A 87 4.88 -5.28 13.19
CA GLU A 87 3.95 -5.68 14.25
C GLU A 87 3.03 -4.52 14.64
N ALA A 88 3.61 -3.35 14.95
CA ALA A 88 2.85 -2.19 15.36
C ALA A 88 1.78 -1.78 14.34
N ILE A 89 2.11 -1.81 13.04
CA ILE A 89 1.18 -1.45 11.97
C ILE A 89 0.12 -2.55 11.79
N TYR A 90 0.48 -3.84 11.80
CA TYR A 90 -0.53 -4.91 11.68
C TYR A 90 -1.52 -4.90 12.85
N VAL A 91 -1.05 -4.64 14.07
CA VAL A 91 -1.92 -4.44 15.24
C VAL A 91 -2.86 -3.24 15.04
N ASP A 92 -2.36 -2.14 14.47
CA ASP A 92 -3.19 -0.96 14.18
C ASP A 92 -4.27 -1.27 13.13
N VAL A 93 -3.94 -2.02 12.08
CA VAL A 93 -4.90 -2.49 11.08
C VAL A 93 -6.01 -3.32 11.73
N LEU A 94 -5.65 -4.27 12.59
CA LEU A 94 -6.62 -5.12 13.27
C LEU A 94 -7.49 -4.35 14.28
N LYS A 95 -6.97 -3.26 14.87
CA LYS A 95 -7.74 -2.41 15.78
C LYS A 95 -8.71 -1.49 15.04
N ARG A 96 -8.27 -0.83 13.97
CA ARG A 96 -9.02 0.24 13.29
C ARG A 96 -9.85 -0.26 12.10
N PHE A 97 -9.43 -1.36 11.48
CA PHE A 97 -9.94 -1.85 10.20
C PHE A 97 -10.30 -3.34 10.25
N SER A 98 -10.74 -3.84 11.42
CA SER A 98 -11.05 -5.26 11.67
C SER A 98 -12.09 -5.88 10.73
N THR A 99 -12.95 -5.06 10.12
CA THR A 99 -14.01 -5.51 9.19
C THR A 99 -13.62 -5.40 7.73
N THR A 100 -12.43 -4.90 7.41
CA THR A 100 -11.95 -4.73 6.03
C THR A 100 -11.39 -6.04 5.47
N TYR A 101 -11.28 -6.12 4.14
CA TYR A 101 -10.69 -7.29 3.48
C TYR A 101 -9.20 -7.48 3.79
N ALA A 102 -8.53 -6.44 4.30
CA ALA A 102 -7.12 -6.50 4.70
C ALA A 102 -6.92 -7.11 6.10
N ALA A 103 -7.96 -7.21 6.94
CA ALA A 103 -7.81 -7.69 8.32
C ALA A 103 -7.28 -9.14 8.42
N PRO A 104 -7.74 -10.12 7.62
CA PRO A 104 -7.18 -11.47 7.66
C PRO A 104 -5.70 -11.52 7.28
N GLU A 105 -5.29 -10.70 6.30
CA GLU A 105 -3.89 -10.57 5.89
C GLU A 105 -3.04 -10.00 7.03
N ALA A 106 -3.52 -8.93 7.69
CA ALA A 106 -2.85 -8.35 8.84
C ALA A 106 -2.71 -9.37 9.99
N GLN A 107 -3.77 -10.15 10.27
CA GLN A 107 -3.73 -11.18 11.30
C GLN A 107 -2.69 -12.26 11.01
N TYR A 108 -2.59 -12.68 9.74
CA TYR A 108 -1.61 -13.66 9.32
C TYR A 108 -0.18 -13.14 9.51
N TYR A 109 0.13 -11.96 8.96
CA TYR A 109 1.48 -11.42 9.01
C TYR A 109 1.88 -10.89 10.38
N LEU A 110 0.92 -10.57 11.26
CA LEU A 110 1.20 -10.33 12.67
C LEU A 110 1.83 -11.56 13.36
N GLY A 111 1.45 -12.78 12.96
CA GLY A 111 2.08 -14.00 13.48
C GLY A 111 3.44 -14.31 12.86
N VAL A 112 3.84 -13.58 11.81
CA VAL A 112 5.12 -13.73 11.11
C VAL A 112 6.13 -12.65 11.54
N ALA A 113 5.65 -11.45 11.87
CA ALA A 113 6.43 -10.36 12.42
C ALA A 113 6.97 -10.72 13.82
#